data_AF-A0A958I121-F1
#
_entry.id   AF-A0A958I121-F1
#
_cell.length_a   1.000
_cell.length_b   1.000
_cell.length_c   1.000
_cell.angle_alpha   90.00
_cell.angle_beta   90.00
_cell.angle_gamma   90.00
#
_symmetry.space_group_name_H-M   'P 1'
#
loop_
_entity.id
_entity.type
_entity.pdbx_description
1 polymer ?
#
loop_
_entity_poly.entity_id
_entity_poly.type
_entity_poly.pdbx_seq_one_letter_code
_entity_poly.pdbx_strand_id
1 'polypeptide(L)'
;MDQKNWLIKACNLHDEAIRLRHQGQLIQAEKLAKKSLKIFEFTHETEHTDIASVLVNLGRILEIRGKLKHAQNAFERATNILSKLPEMNIDMLRLRV
;
A
#
# COMPACT_ATOMS: atom_id res chain seq x y z
N MET A 1 -18.98 13.15 9.28
CA MET A 1 -18.40 12.49 8.09
C MET A 1 -17.16 11.80 8.60
N ASP A 2 -17.32 10.53 8.93
CA ASP A 2 -16.54 9.94 10.02
C ASP A 2 -15.22 9.36 9.49
N GLN A 3 -14.15 9.40 10.29
CA GLN A 3 -12.83 8.86 9.92
C GLN A 3 -12.91 7.39 9.45
N LYS A 4 -13.84 6.63 10.03
CA LYS A 4 -14.16 5.26 9.62
C LYS A 4 -14.58 5.13 8.14
N ASN A 5 -15.31 6.11 7.60
CA ASN A 5 -15.70 6.10 6.18
C ASN A 5 -14.51 6.36 5.25
N TRP A 6 -13.51 7.12 5.71
CA TRP A 6 -12.27 7.33 4.96
C TRP A 6 -11.41 6.07 4.93
N LEU A 7 -11.32 5.33 6.04
CA LEU A 7 -10.62 4.05 6.11
C LEU A 7 -11.23 3.01 5.15
N ILE A 8 -12.55 2.81 5.22
CA ILE A 8 -13.24 1.88 4.32
C ILE A 8 -13.01 2.26 2.85
N LYS A 9 -13.05 3.57 2.55
CA LYS A 9 -12.76 4.08 1.20
C LYS A 9 -11.31 3.79 0.79
N ALA A 10 -10.35 3.92 1.69
CA ALA A 10 -8.95 3.63 1.42
C ALA A 10 -8.70 2.14 1.14
N CYS A 11 -9.31 1.23 1.93
CA CYS A 11 -9.26 -0.21 1.70
C CYS A 11 -9.86 -0.57 0.33
N ASN A 12 -11.05 -0.06 0.00
CA ASN A 12 -11.68 -0.33 -1.29
C ASN A 12 -10.82 0.15 -2.47
N LEU A 13 -10.16 1.31 -2.34
CA LEU A 13 -9.23 1.81 -3.35
C LEU A 13 -7.96 0.94 -3.47
N HIS A 14 -7.51 0.37 -2.37
CA HIS A 14 -6.38 -0.55 -2.35
C HIS A 14 -6.70 -1.87 -3.06
N ASP A 15 -7.84 -2.47 -2.72
CA ASP A 15 -8.28 -3.74 -3.31
C ASP A 15 -8.51 -3.60 -4.82
N GLU A 16 -9.10 -2.49 -5.25
CA GLU A 16 -9.26 -2.20 -6.66
C GLU A 16 -7.91 -1.97 -7.36
N ALA A 17 -6.95 -1.32 -6.70
CA ALA A 17 -5.60 -1.18 -7.25
C ALA A 17 -4.92 -2.55 -7.46
N ILE A 18 -5.09 -3.48 -6.51
CA ILE A 18 -4.59 -4.85 -6.63
C ILE A 18 -5.26 -5.54 -7.83
N ARG A 19 -6.58 -5.48 -7.93
CA ARG A 19 -7.34 -6.09 -9.04
C ARG A 19 -6.89 -5.56 -10.40
N LEU A 20 -6.76 -4.24 -10.52
CA LEU A 20 -6.29 -3.59 -11.75
C LEU A 20 -4.84 -3.98 -12.09
N ARG A 21 -3.97 -4.16 -11.09
CA ARG A 21 -2.63 -4.70 -11.31
C ARG A 21 -2.68 -6.10 -11.92
N HIS A 22 -3.52 -7.00 -11.39
CA HIS A 22 -3.68 -8.35 -11.92
C HIS A 22 -4.26 -8.36 -13.35
N GLN A 23 -5.06 -7.34 -13.70
CA GLN A 23 -5.57 -7.13 -15.07
C GLN A 23 -4.56 -6.44 -16.00
N GLY A 24 -3.36 -6.09 -15.53
CA GLY A 24 -2.36 -5.36 -16.32
C GLY A 24 -2.64 -3.87 -16.51
N GLN A 25 -3.68 -3.32 -15.87
CA GLN A 25 -4.05 -1.90 -15.94
C GLN A 25 -3.19 -1.05 -14.97
N LEU A 26 -1.88 -1.08 -15.18
CA LEU A 26 -0.88 -0.55 -14.23
C LEU A 26 -0.99 0.96 -13.99
N ILE A 27 -1.41 1.75 -14.99
CA ILE A 27 -1.56 3.20 -14.85
C ILE A 27 -2.69 3.53 -13.86
N GLN A 28 -3.82 2.85 -14.00
CA GLN A 28 -4.96 3.04 -13.12
C GLN A 28 -4.67 2.49 -11.72
N ALA A 29 -4.05 1.31 -11.65
CA ALA A 29 -3.59 0.71 -10.40
C ALA A 29 -2.66 1.66 -9.61
N GLU A 30 -1.66 2.28 -10.26
CA GLU A 30 -0.76 3.24 -9.61
C GLU A 30 -1.54 4.44 -9.04
N LYS A 31 -2.52 4.96 -9.80
CA LYS A 31 -3.33 6.10 -9.38
C LYS A 31 -4.21 5.77 -8.17
N LEU A 32 -4.82 4.59 -8.14
CA LEU A 32 -5.65 4.15 -7.02
C LEU A 32 -4.82 3.85 -5.77
N ALA A 33 -3.69 3.15 -5.92
CA ALA A 33 -2.78 2.88 -4.81
C ALA A 33 -2.26 4.17 -4.16
N LYS A 34 -1.89 5.20 -4.94
CA LYS A 34 -1.50 6.52 -4.39
C LYS A 34 -2.63 7.25 -3.67
N LYS A 35 -3.87 7.13 -4.17
CA LYS A 35 -5.04 7.72 -3.50
C LYS A 35 -5.33 7.03 -2.17
N SER A 36 -5.28 5.70 -2.16
CA SER A 36 -5.42 4.89 -0.94
C SER A 36 -4.37 5.30 0.09
N LEU A 37 -3.10 5.35 -0.31
CA LEU A 37 -1.98 5.75 0.55
C LEU A 37 -2.21 7.13 1.18
N LYS A 38 -2.61 8.12 0.39
CA LYS A 38 -2.87 9.48 0.90
C LYS A 38 -3.99 9.53 1.94
N ILE A 39 -5.02 8.69 1.79
CA ILE A 39 -6.10 8.63 2.76
C ILE A 39 -5.61 7.97 4.05
N PHE A 40 -4.89 6.85 3.95
CA PHE A 40 -4.32 6.18 5.13
C PHE A 40 -3.29 7.05 5.87
N GLU A 41 -2.48 7.82 5.16
CA GLU A 41 -1.56 8.79 5.78
C GLU A 41 -2.31 9.96 6.44
N PHE A 42 -3.51 10.29 5.96
CA PHE A 42 -4.34 11.35 6.54
C PHE A 42 -5.09 10.88 7.78
N THR A 43 -5.55 9.63 7.79
CA THR A 43 -6.18 9.02 8.96
C THR A 43 -5.09 8.62 9.96
N HIS A 44 -4.87 9.47 10.96
CA HIS A 44 -3.84 9.31 12.01
C HIS A 44 -4.04 8.05 12.89
N GLU A 45 -5.15 7.34 12.71
CA GLU A 45 -5.51 6.10 13.41
C GLU A 45 -5.21 4.83 12.60
N THR A 46 -4.76 4.93 11.35
CA THR A 46 -4.53 3.75 10.52
C THR A 46 -3.35 2.94 11.05
N GLU A 47 -3.50 1.62 11.11
CA GLU A 47 -2.37 0.76 11.41
C GLU A 47 -1.26 0.98 10.38
N HIS A 48 -0.04 1.13 10.90
CA HIS A 48 1.17 1.28 10.11
C HIS A 48 1.38 0.11 9.11
N THR A 49 0.78 -1.05 9.39
CA THR A 49 0.74 -2.25 8.53
C THR A 49 -0.05 -2.02 7.23
N ASP A 50 -1.18 -1.32 7.26
CA ASP A 50 -1.98 -1.02 6.06
C ASP A 50 -1.21 -0.10 5.10
N ILE A 51 -0.57 0.93 5.66
CA ILE A 51 0.29 1.85 4.91
C ILE A 51 1.43 1.08 4.25
N ALA A 52 2.07 0.15 4.97
CA ALA A 52 3.14 -0.69 4.43
C ALA A 52 2.63 -1.61 3.30
N SER A 53 1.45 -2.22 3.43
CA SER A 53 0.85 -3.06 2.39
C SER A 53 0.56 -2.28 1.11
N VAL A 54 0.00 -1.07 1.22
CA VAL A 54 -0.24 -0.19 0.07
C VAL A 54 1.08 0.19 -0.62
N LEU A 55 2.11 0.52 0.16
CA LEU A 55 3.43 0.86 -0.36
C LEU A 55 4.10 -0.32 -1.10
N VAL A 56 4.01 -1.54 -0.56
CA VAL A 56 4.52 -2.75 -1.24
C VAL A 56 3.80 -2.98 -2.57
N ASN A 57 2.48 -2.85 -2.59
CA ASN A 57 1.71 -3.03 -3.82
C ASN A 57 1.99 -1.93 -4.85
N LEU A 58 2.16 -0.68 -4.41
CA LEU A 58 2.60 0.42 -5.25
C LEU A 58 4.00 0.16 -5.81
N GLY A 59 4.93 -0.35 -5.00
CA GLY A 59 6.27 -0.75 -5.42
C GLY A 59 6.22 -1.78 -6.55
N ARG A 60 5.47 -2.86 -6.38
CA ARG A 60 5.27 -3.89 -7.43
C ARG A 60 4.68 -3.31 -8.72
N ILE A 61 3.69 -2.42 -8.62
CA ILE A 61 3.11 -1.75 -9.81
C ILE A 61 4.19 -0.92 -10.53
N LEU A 62 5.02 -0.19 -9.77
CA LEU A 62 6.09 0.63 -10.32
C LEU A 62 7.21 -0.20 -10.95
N GLU A 63 7.54 -1.37 -10.40
CA GLU A 63 8.50 -2.31 -10.99
C GLU A 63 8.04 -2.80 -12.35
N ILE A 64 6.79 -3.27 -12.47
CA ILE A 64 6.25 -3.76 -13.74
C ILE A 64 6.22 -2.63 -14.79
N ARG A 65 6.07 -1.37 -14.34
CA ARG A 65 6.14 -0.18 -15.21
C ARG A 65 7.57 0.28 -15.54
N GLY A 66 8.60 -0.39 -15.04
CA GLY A 66 10.01 -0.01 -15.24
C GLY A 66 10.47 1.20 -14.40
N LYS A 67 9.66 1.69 -13.45
CA LYS A 67 9.98 2.83 -12.58
C LYS A 67 10.76 2.38 -11.34
N LEU A 68 11.89 1.73 -11.54
CA LEU A 68 12.66 1.04 -10.49
C LEU A 68 13.04 1.95 -9.31
N LYS A 69 13.51 3.19 -9.56
CA LYS A 69 13.84 4.15 -8.49
C LYS A 69 12.65 4.47 -7.58
N HIS A 70 11.45 4.59 -8.16
CA HIS A 70 10.24 4.89 -7.40
C HIS A 70 9.73 3.66 -6.65
N ALA A 71 9.89 2.47 -7.26
CA ALA A 71 9.56 1.21 -6.60
C ALA A 71 10.44 0.97 -5.37
N GLN A 72 11.76 1.17 -5.52
CA GLN A 72 12.72 1.04 -4.43
C GLN A 72 12.35 1.96 -3.26
N ASN A 73 12.08 3.24 -3.53
CA ASN A 73 11.63 4.17 -2.48
C ASN A 73 10.35 3.69 -1.77
N ALA A 74 9.38 3.17 -2.53
CA ALA A 74 8.14 2.64 -1.94
C ALA A 74 8.42 1.44 -1.02
N PHE A 75 9.30 0.52 -1.42
CA PHE A 75 9.70 -0.61 -0.58
C PHE A 75 10.49 -0.18 0.66
N GLU A 76 11.43 0.76 0.53
CA GLU A 76 12.20 1.31 1.66
C GLU A 76 11.29 2.00 2.69
N ARG A 77 10.27 2.72 2.22
CA ARG A 77 9.26 3.30 3.11
C ARG A 77 8.45 2.21 3.81
N ALA A 78 8.04 1.17 3.09
CA ALA A 78 7.31 0.06 3.69
C ALA A 78 8.16 -0.64 4.75
N THR A 79 9.41 -0.98 4.46
CA THR A 79 10.30 -1.66 5.41
C THR A 79 10.60 -0.81 6.62
N ASN A 80 10.83 0.50 6.48
CA ASN A 80 11.04 1.41 7.61
C ASN A 80 9.80 1.51 8.52
N ILE A 81 8.61 1.42 7.95
CA ILE A 81 7.36 1.37 8.74
C ILE A 81 7.27 0.04 9.48
N LEU A 82 7.52 -1.07 8.79
CA LEU A 82 7.47 -2.41 9.40
C LEU A 82 8.55 -2.61 10.46
N SER A 83 9.74 -2.02 10.30
CA SER A 83 10.85 -2.14 11.26
C SER A 83 10.65 -1.33 12.53
N LYS A 84 9.75 -0.34 12.50
CA LYS A 84 9.38 0.47 13.68
C LYS A 84 8.29 -0.20 14.52
N LEU A 85 7.65 -1.25 13.99
CA LEU A 85 6.73 -2.05 14.77
C LEU A 85 7.56 -2.89 15.76
N PRO A 86 7.27 -2.84 17.07
CA PRO A 86 7.96 -3.66 18.05
C PRO A 86 7.83 -5.14 17.69
N GLU A 87 8.90 -5.89 17.93
CA GLU A 87 9.13 -7.26 17.46
C GLU A 87 7.93 -8.21 17.59
N MET A 88 7.83 -9.13 16.62
CA MET A 88 6.86 -10.22 16.50
C MET A 88 5.43 -9.82 16.12
N ASN A 89 5.20 -9.71 14.81
CA ASN A 89 4.01 -10.32 14.25
C ASN A 89 4.42 -11.25 13.10
N ILE A 90 4.62 -12.53 13.43
CA ILE A 90 5.02 -13.60 12.51
C ILE A 90 3.99 -13.75 11.37
N ASP A 91 2.79 -13.19 11.52
CA ASP A 91 1.80 -13.07 10.44
C ASP A 91 2.20 -12.13 9.29
N MET A 92 3.19 -11.24 9.47
CA MET A 92 3.67 -10.38 8.37
C MET A 92 4.40 -11.16 7.26
N LEU A 93 4.96 -12.34 7.57
CA LEU A 93 5.54 -13.23 6.57
C LEU A 93 4.47 -13.89 5.68
N ARG A 94 3.17 -13.77 6.01
CA ARG A 94 2.05 -14.30 5.21
C ARG A 94 1.55 -13.36 4.11
N LEU A 95 2.08 -12.14 3.98
CA LEU A 95 1.76 -11.25 2.83
C LEU A 95 2.44 -11.65 1.50
N ARG A 96 2.97 -12.88 1.45
CA ARG A 96 3.45 -13.55 0.24
C ARG A 96 2.85 -14.95 0.16
N VAL A 97 1.60 -15.05 -0.29
CA VAL A 97 1.22 -15.85 -1.47
C VAL A 97 0.17 -15.07 -2.23
#